data_AF-A0A059BX76-F1
#
_entry.id   AF-A0A059BX76-F1
#
_cell.length_a   1.000
_cell.length_b   1.000
_cell.length_c   1.000
_cell.angle_alpha   90.00
_cell.angle_beta   90.00
_cell.angle_gamma   90.00
#
_symmetry.space_group_name_H-M   'P 1'
#
loop_
_entity.id
_entity.type
_entity.pdbx_description
1 polymer ?
#
loop_
_entity_poly.entity_id
_entity_poly.type
_entity_poly.pdbx_seq_one_letter_code
_entity_poly.pdbx_strand_id
1 'polypeptide(L)'
;MKSRGGGGNRISTKWIPIFCISFFLLGILISNRMWSPPESSGQFVSRARREQELRMVSEDCDSKKKPEDDKNVLKQVHKTHEAIQLDRSLDKSIESLQMELAASRSAMELGNGSGNQKARKKMFMVMGINTAFSSRKRRDSVRETWMPQGEKLLQLEREKGIVVRFMIGHSATSNSILDRAIDSEDAQHKDFLRLEHVEGYHELSAKTKTFFSTAVAMWDADFYIKVDDDVHVNLGMLATTLARHRSKPRVYIGCMKSGPVLSSKNVKYHEPEYWKFGEEGNKYFRHATGQIYALSRDLATYISINQPILHKYANEDVSLGAWFIGLEVEHIDDRNMCCGTPPDCEWKAQAGNVCIASFDWSCSGICKSVEKIKDVHRRCGEGDAAVWDALI
;
A
#
# COMPACT_ATOMS: atom_id res chain seq x y z
N MET A 1 -12.70 -76.34 -2.02
CA MET A 1 -14.12 -76.44 -1.59
C MET A 1 -14.39 -75.25 -0.67
N LYS A 2 -15.37 -74.36 -0.82
CA LYS A 2 -16.67 -74.38 -1.47
C LYS A 2 -17.05 -72.92 -1.79
N SER A 3 -17.66 -72.73 -2.95
CA SER A 3 -18.35 -71.52 -3.41
C SER A 3 -19.61 -71.23 -2.58
N ARG A 4 -19.94 -69.94 -2.42
CA ARG A 4 -21.28 -69.34 -2.23
C ARG A 4 -21.10 -67.85 -2.57
N GLY A 5 -21.66 -67.24 -3.62
CA GLY A 5 -22.94 -67.48 -4.28
C GLY A 5 -24.01 -66.58 -3.66
N GLY A 6 -23.96 -65.27 -3.93
CA GLY A 6 -24.93 -64.28 -3.45
C GLY A 6 -25.37 -63.37 -4.59
N GLY A 7 -26.64 -63.51 -5.01
CA GLY A 7 -27.21 -62.91 -6.21
C GLY A 7 -27.35 -61.39 -6.11
N GLY A 8 -26.83 -60.70 -7.12
CA GLY A 8 -27.13 -59.29 -7.35
C GLY A 8 -28.51 -59.13 -7.95
N ASN A 9 -29.42 -58.45 -7.24
CA ASN A 9 -30.67 -57.95 -7.81
C ASN A 9 -30.34 -56.97 -8.94
N ARG A 10 -30.46 -57.43 -10.20
CA ARG A 10 -30.39 -56.55 -11.37
C ARG A 10 -31.67 -55.72 -11.42
N ILE A 11 -31.56 -54.45 -11.04
CA ILE A 11 -32.59 -53.44 -11.29
C ILE A 11 -32.76 -53.35 -12.81
N SER A 12 -33.96 -53.63 -13.30
CA SER A 12 -34.28 -53.58 -14.72
C SER A 12 -34.05 -52.16 -15.25
N THR A 13 -33.30 -52.04 -16.35
CA THR A 13 -32.94 -50.77 -17.02
C THR A 13 -34.15 -49.91 -17.40
N LYS A 14 -35.35 -50.49 -17.41
CA LYS A 14 -36.63 -49.77 -17.59
C LYS A 14 -37.03 -48.87 -16.42
N TRP A 15 -36.45 -49.07 -15.23
CA TRP A 15 -36.74 -48.26 -14.03
C TRP A 15 -35.81 -47.05 -13.88
N ILE A 16 -34.68 -47.03 -14.58
CA ILE A 16 -33.73 -45.91 -14.57
C ILE A 16 -34.38 -44.57 -14.93
N PRO A 17 -35.16 -44.42 -16.02
CA PRO A 17 -35.78 -43.14 -16.34
C PRO A 17 -36.79 -42.69 -15.28
N ILE A 18 -37.49 -43.64 -14.64
CA ILE A 18 -38.47 -43.35 -13.58
C ILE A 18 -37.77 -42.80 -12.34
N PHE A 19 -36.66 -43.42 -11.93
CA PHE A 19 -35.85 -42.92 -10.81
C PHE A 19 -35.24 -41.54 -11.13
N CYS A 20 -34.71 -41.34 -12.33
CA CYS A 20 -34.15 -40.05 -12.75
C CYS A 20 -35.20 -38.93 -12.74
N ILE A 21 -36.42 -39.18 -13.23
CA ILE A 21 -37.52 -38.20 -13.18
C ILE A 21 -37.95 -37.94 -11.74
N SER A 22 -38.02 -38.97 -10.89
CA SER A 22 -38.38 -38.77 -9.48
C SER A 22 -37.34 -37.93 -8.72
N PHE A 23 -36.04 -38.14 -8.96
CA PHE A 23 -34.98 -37.34 -8.34
C PHE A 23 -34.94 -35.92 -8.90
N PHE A 24 -35.25 -35.73 -10.18
CA PHE A 24 -35.34 -34.40 -10.79
C PHE A 24 -36.53 -33.59 -10.23
N LEU A 25 -37.70 -34.23 -10.09
CA LEU A 25 -38.88 -33.60 -9.48
C LEU A 25 -38.68 -33.33 -7.98
N LEU A 26 -38.02 -34.24 -7.26
CA LEU A 26 -37.64 -34.02 -5.86
C LEU A 26 -36.62 -32.87 -5.73
N GLY A 27 -35.67 -32.77 -6.66
CA GLY A 27 -34.71 -31.67 -6.75
C GLY A 27 -35.39 -30.32 -6.98
N ILE A 28 -36.39 -30.26 -7.87
CA ILE A 28 -37.19 -29.03 -8.10
C ILE A 28 -37.99 -28.65 -6.84
N LEU A 29 -38.56 -29.62 -6.13
CA LEU A 29 -39.27 -29.36 -4.88
C LEU A 29 -38.34 -28.87 -3.75
N ILE A 30 -37.09 -29.37 -3.70
CA ILE A 30 -36.09 -28.93 -2.71
C ILE A 30 -35.53 -27.56 -3.09
N SER A 31 -35.23 -27.29 -4.36
CA SER A 31 -34.77 -25.98 -4.84
C SER A 31 -35.84 -24.90 -4.70
N ASN A 32 -37.11 -25.20 -4.96
CA ASN A 32 -38.21 -24.25 -4.73
C ASN A 32 -38.56 -24.06 -3.25
N ARG A 33 -38.18 -24.99 -2.37
CA ARG A 33 -38.36 -24.86 -0.91
C ARG A 33 -37.17 -24.18 -0.21
N MET A 34 -35.98 -24.21 -0.82
CA MET A 34 -34.79 -23.49 -0.33
C MET A 34 -34.69 -22.05 -0.86
N TRP A 35 -35.49 -21.67 -1.86
CA TRP A 35 -35.56 -20.31 -2.39
C TRP A 35 -36.96 -19.71 -2.24
N SER A 36 -37.48 -19.72 -1.02
CA SER A 36 -38.44 -18.71 -0.60
C SER A 36 -37.63 -17.61 0.09
N PRO A 37 -37.67 -16.34 -0.37
CA PRO A 37 -37.07 -15.26 0.40
C PRO A 37 -37.75 -15.22 1.77
N PRO A 38 -37.04 -14.96 2.88
CA PRO A 38 -37.73 -14.68 4.12
C PRO A 38 -38.58 -13.42 3.89
N GLU A 39 -39.90 -13.57 3.93
CA GLU A 39 -40.81 -12.44 4.09
C GLU A 39 -40.37 -11.70 5.36
N SER A 40 -39.91 -10.45 5.19
CA SER A 40 -39.58 -9.57 6.30
C SER A 40 -40.88 -9.07 6.94
N SER A 41 -41.55 -9.93 7.69
CA SER A 41 -42.57 -9.53 8.66
C SER A 41 -41.91 -8.85 9.88
N GLY A 42 -41.22 -7.73 9.62
CA GLY A 42 -40.50 -6.92 10.60
C GLY A 42 -40.21 -5.48 10.15
N GLN A 43 -40.53 -5.10 8.91
CA GLN A 43 -40.25 -3.75 8.38
C GLN A 43 -41.42 -2.75 8.47
N PHE A 44 -42.62 -3.18 8.86
CA PHE A 44 -43.77 -2.26 9.03
C PHE A 44 -43.92 -1.69 10.45
N VAL A 45 -43.32 -2.31 11.47
CA VAL A 45 -43.42 -1.82 12.86
C VAL A 45 -42.33 -0.79 13.19
N SER A 46 -41.17 -0.84 12.51
CA SER A 46 -40.07 0.11 12.75
C SER A 46 -40.26 1.45 12.04
N ARG A 47 -41.00 1.51 10.92
CA ARG A 47 -41.27 2.76 10.20
C ARG A 47 -42.31 3.63 10.91
N ALA A 48 -43.36 3.01 11.47
CA ALA A 48 -44.37 3.70 12.27
C ALA A 48 -43.79 4.23 13.60
N ARG A 49 -42.89 3.48 14.25
CA ARG A 49 -42.22 3.91 15.49
C ARG A 49 -41.22 5.05 15.26
N ARG A 50 -40.53 5.08 14.11
CA ARG A 50 -39.61 6.16 13.72
C ARG A 50 -40.34 7.44 13.32
N GLU A 51 -41.52 7.34 12.69
CA GLU A 51 -42.39 8.49 12.43
C GLU A 51 -43.05 9.04 13.70
N GLN A 52 -43.27 8.20 14.73
CA GLN A 52 -43.76 8.64 16.04
C GLN A 52 -42.66 9.24 16.94
N GLU A 53 -41.42 8.76 16.87
CA GLU A 53 -40.26 9.39 17.55
C GLU A 53 -39.83 10.70 16.87
N LEU A 54 -39.92 10.81 15.54
CA LEU A 54 -39.71 12.08 14.83
C LEU A 54 -40.83 13.10 15.10
N ARG A 55 -42.03 12.65 15.49
CA ARG A 55 -43.12 13.51 15.96
C ARG A 55 -43.02 13.87 17.44
N MET A 56 -42.50 13.00 18.31
CA MET A 56 -42.32 13.28 19.75
C MET A 56 -41.11 14.16 20.08
N VAL A 57 -40.13 14.29 19.18
CA VAL A 57 -39.00 15.23 19.38
C VAL A 57 -39.31 16.63 18.81
N SER A 58 -40.49 16.82 18.21
CA SER A 58 -40.94 18.10 17.64
C SER A 58 -41.68 19.00 18.63
N GLU A 59 -41.93 18.57 19.87
CA GLU A 59 -42.85 19.26 20.78
C GLU A 59 -42.21 20.00 21.96
N ASP A 60 -40.88 20.14 22.02
CA ASP A 60 -40.27 20.94 23.08
C ASP A 60 -39.05 21.73 22.60
N CYS A 61 -39.33 22.89 22.00
CA CYS A 61 -38.44 24.05 21.94
C CYS A 61 -39.24 25.26 21.45
N ASP A 62 -40.11 25.76 22.33
CA ASP A 62 -40.76 27.06 22.14
C ASP A 62 -39.71 28.16 22.36
N SER A 63 -38.97 28.49 21.30
CA SER A 63 -38.22 29.75 21.23
C SER A 63 -38.43 30.39 19.86
N LYS A 64 -39.14 31.51 19.87
CA LYS A 64 -39.39 32.36 18.70
C LYS A 64 -38.04 32.73 18.03
N LYS A 65 -37.71 32.11 16.91
CA LYS A 65 -36.66 32.57 15.98
C LYS A 65 -37.28 32.97 14.63
N LYS A 66 -36.83 34.10 14.11
CA LYS A 66 -37.36 34.76 12.90
C LYS A 66 -37.04 33.95 11.63
N PRO A 67 -37.91 33.96 10.61
CA PRO A 67 -37.76 33.22 9.35
C PRO A 67 -36.64 33.72 8.41
N GLU A 68 -35.81 34.67 8.84
CA GLU A 68 -34.66 35.17 8.07
C GLU A 68 -33.40 34.29 8.22
N ASP A 69 -33.26 33.55 9.33
CA ASP A 69 -32.02 32.82 9.65
C ASP A 69 -31.87 31.51 8.85
N ASP A 70 -32.94 30.74 8.64
CA ASP A 70 -32.88 29.45 7.93
C ASP A 70 -32.54 29.59 6.44
N LYS A 71 -33.02 30.67 5.80
CA LYS A 71 -32.64 31.00 4.42
C LYS A 71 -31.16 31.36 4.33
N ASN A 72 -30.60 31.93 5.39
CA ASN A 72 -29.18 32.31 5.44
C ASN A 72 -28.30 31.06 5.62
N VAL A 73 -28.71 30.13 6.48
CA VAL A 73 -28.02 28.84 6.68
C VAL A 73 -28.05 27.98 5.41
N LEU A 74 -29.20 27.85 4.75
CA LEU A 74 -29.31 27.06 3.52
C LEU A 74 -28.50 27.68 2.37
N LYS A 75 -28.48 29.01 2.27
CA LYS A 75 -27.65 29.75 1.31
C LYS A 75 -26.16 29.58 1.61
N GLN A 76 -25.78 29.50 2.89
CA GLN A 76 -24.40 29.27 3.32
C GLN A 76 -23.96 27.84 3.00
N VAL A 77 -24.80 26.84 3.22
CA VAL A 77 -24.54 25.44 2.84
C VAL A 77 -24.40 25.29 1.33
N HIS A 78 -25.27 25.93 0.54
CA HIS A 78 -25.15 25.96 -0.92
C HIS A 78 -23.83 26.58 -1.39
N LYS A 79 -23.45 27.73 -0.82
CA LYS A 79 -22.16 28.37 -1.11
C LYS A 79 -20.96 27.48 -0.75
N THR A 80 -21.04 26.75 0.37
CA THR A 80 -19.99 25.80 0.76
C THR A 80 -19.92 24.64 -0.23
N HIS A 81 -21.07 24.13 -0.71
CA HIS A 81 -21.10 23.07 -1.70
C HIS A 81 -20.55 23.53 -3.06
N GLU A 82 -20.88 24.74 -3.50
CA GLU A 82 -20.31 25.38 -4.69
C GLU A 82 -18.79 25.56 -4.56
N ALA A 83 -18.30 26.02 -3.41
CA ALA A 83 -16.87 26.16 -3.15
C ALA A 83 -16.13 24.82 -3.22
N ILE A 84 -16.70 23.74 -2.66
CA ILE A 84 -16.13 22.38 -2.73
C ILE A 84 -16.12 21.85 -4.17
N GLN A 85 -17.15 22.15 -4.96
CA GLN A 85 -17.19 21.76 -6.37
C GLN A 85 -16.15 22.53 -7.20
N LEU A 86 -15.95 23.82 -6.90
CA LEU A 86 -14.94 24.66 -7.54
C LEU A 86 -13.52 24.16 -7.23
N ASP A 87 -13.26 23.84 -5.96
CA ASP A 87 -11.97 23.30 -5.49
C ASP A 87 -11.62 21.98 -6.22
N ARG A 88 -12.58 21.05 -6.29
CA ARG A 88 -12.41 19.80 -7.06
C ARG A 88 -12.22 20.03 -8.56
N SER A 89 -12.84 21.05 -9.13
CA SER A 89 -12.66 21.39 -10.54
C SER A 89 -11.28 21.99 -10.80
N LEU A 90 -10.77 22.77 -9.85
CA LEU A 90 -9.43 23.34 -9.91
C LEU A 90 -8.37 22.25 -9.78
N ASP A 91 -8.54 21.31 -8.85
CA ASP A 91 -7.66 20.15 -8.70
C ASP A 91 -7.57 19.34 -10.01
N LYS A 92 -8.72 19.07 -10.66
CA LYS A 92 -8.74 18.39 -11.97
C LYS A 92 -8.02 19.18 -13.06
N SER A 93 -8.13 20.51 -13.03
CA SER A 93 -7.47 21.38 -14.00
C SER A 93 -5.96 21.41 -13.78
N ILE A 94 -5.51 21.41 -12.52
CA ILE A 94 -4.11 21.29 -12.13
C ILE A 94 -3.56 19.92 -12.57
N GLU A 95 -4.29 18.83 -12.30
CA GLU A 95 -3.92 17.48 -12.77
C GLU A 95 -3.82 17.41 -14.30
N SER A 96 -4.75 18.05 -15.02
CA SER A 96 -4.71 18.13 -16.49
C SER A 96 -3.51 18.91 -17.01
N LEU A 97 -3.19 20.05 -16.41
CA LEU A 97 -2.01 20.84 -16.78
C LEU A 97 -0.71 20.10 -16.44
N GLN A 98 -0.69 19.36 -15.33
CA GLN A 98 0.44 18.49 -14.97
C GLN A 98 0.59 17.33 -15.96
N MET A 99 -0.51 16.74 -16.43
CA MET A 99 -0.50 15.73 -17.51
C MET A 99 0.07 16.30 -18.80
N GLU A 100 -0.37 17.49 -19.22
CA GLU A 100 0.09 18.14 -20.44
C GLU A 100 1.58 18.55 -20.35
N LEU A 101 2.02 19.01 -19.18
CA LEU A 101 3.42 19.31 -18.90
C LEU A 101 4.29 18.05 -18.89
N ALA A 102 3.82 16.95 -18.29
CA ALA A 102 4.54 15.68 -18.25
C ALA A 102 4.62 15.03 -19.64
N ALA A 103 3.56 15.10 -20.44
CA ALA A 103 3.55 14.66 -21.83
C ALA A 103 4.52 15.50 -22.69
N SER A 104 4.54 16.81 -22.49
CA SER A 104 5.48 17.72 -23.16
C SER A 104 6.94 17.47 -22.77
N ARG A 105 7.22 17.22 -21.48
CA ARG A 105 8.56 16.83 -21.01
C ARG A 105 9.00 15.49 -21.59
N SER A 106 8.12 14.49 -21.62
CA SER A 106 8.41 13.19 -22.20
C SER A 106 8.68 13.28 -23.71
N ALA A 107 7.94 14.14 -24.43
CA ALA A 107 8.19 14.43 -25.85
C ALA A 107 9.53 15.15 -26.09
N MET A 108 9.93 16.04 -25.17
CA MET A 108 11.25 16.69 -25.21
C MET A 108 12.40 15.72 -24.91
N GLU A 109 12.23 14.79 -23.98
CA GLU A 109 13.23 13.75 -23.65
C GLU A 109 13.40 12.72 -24.77
N LEU A 110 12.35 12.43 -25.54
CA LEU A 110 12.41 11.55 -26.74
C LEU A 110 12.97 12.27 -27.98
N GLY A 111 12.92 13.60 -28.03
CA GLY A 111 13.32 14.41 -29.19
C GLY A 111 14.72 15.03 -29.13
N ASN A 112 15.38 15.07 -27.96
CA ASN A 112 16.59 15.87 -27.77
C ASN A 112 17.80 15.04 -27.31
N GLY A 113 18.34 14.21 -28.23
CA GLY A 113 19.56 13.42 -28.03
C GLY A 113 20.88 14.22 -28.01
N SER A 114 20.90 15.46 -27.53
CA SER A 114 22.10 16.31 -27.56
C SER A 114 22.03 17.48 -26.57
N GLY A 115 21.98 17.20 -25.27
CA GLY A 115 22.01 18.26 -24.26
C GLY A 115 22.52 17.79 -22.91
N ASN A 116 23.84 17.62 -22.77
CA ASN A 116 24.64 17.65 -21.53
C ASN A 116 23.95 17.20 -20.21
N GLN A 117 23.13 16.13 -20.23
CA GLN A 117 22.64 15.49 -19.02
C GLN A 117 23.85 14.80 -18.41
N LYS A 118 24.28 15.28 -17.25
CA LYS A 118 25.30 14.60 -16.44
C LYS A 118 24.82 13.16 -16.25
N ALA A 119 25.57 12.19 -16.78
CA ALA A 119 25.16 10.79 -16.74
C ALA A 119 24.80 10.39 -15.29
N ARG A 120 23.58 9.90 -15.08
CA ARG A 120 23.11 9.46 -13.76
C ARG A 120 24.07 8.40 -13.22
N LYS A 121 24.42 8.49 -11.94
CA LYS A 121 25.33 7.52 -11.31
C LYS A 121 24.65 6.16 -11.30
N LYS A 122 25.34 5.14 -11.83
CA LYS A 122 24.88 3.75 -11.78
C LYS A 122 24.93 3.25 -10.34
N MET A 123 23.83 2.66 -9.90
CA MET A 123 23.68 2.11 -8.56
C MET A 123 23.16 0.68 -8.66
N PHE A 124 23.45 -0.12 -7.64
CA PHE A 124 22.80 -1.42 -7.50
C PHE A 124 21.37 -1.24 -7.00
N MET A 125 21.20 -0.49 -5.90
CA MET A 125 19.86 -0.21 -5.38
C MET A 125 19.73 1.15 -4.69
N VAL A 126 18.53 1.72 -4.75
CA VAL A 126 18.15 2.97 -4.07
C VAL A 126 16.97 2.71 -3.13
N MET A 127 17.17 2.92 -1.84
CA MET A 127 16.19 2.71 -0.79
C MET A 127 15.71 4.04 -0.20
N GLY A 128 14.40 4.27 -0.27
CA GLY A 128 13.69 5.36 0.39
C GLY A 128 12.99 4.87 1.65
N ILE A 129 13.40 5.37 2.81
CA ILE A 129 12.75 5.11 4.10
C ILE A 129 11.65 6.15 4.29
N ASN A 130 10.39 5.73 4.19
CA ASN A 130 9.23 6.58 4.35
C ASN A 130 9.14 7.08 5.80
N THR A 131 9.19 8.39 6.00
CA THR A 131 9.16 9.00 7.33
C THR A 131 8.29 10.26 7.35
N ALA A 132 7.93 10.75 8.53
CA ALA A 132 7.13 11.97 8.71
C ALA A 132 7.84 12.99 9.61
N PHE A 133 7.35 14.23 9.66
CA PHE A 133 7.87 15.26 10.56
C PHE A 133 7.90 14.82 12.03
N SER A 134 6.87 14.09 12.47
CA SER A 134 6.75 13.57 13.84
C SER A 134 7.66 12.37 14.14
N SER A 135 8.28 11.76 13.13
CA SER A 135 9.03 10.51 13.26
C SER A 135 10.50 10.67 13.66
N ARG A 136 10.92 11.82 14.22
CA ARG A 136 12.34 12.06 14.56
C ARG A 136 12.98 10.92 15.34
N LYS A 137 12.33 10.50 16.43
CA LYS A 137 12.83 9.40 17.29
C LYS A 137 12.92 8.06 16.55
N ARG A 138 12.05 7.81 15.57
CA ARG A 138 12.11 6.60 14.75
C ARG A 138 13.32 6.63 13.83
N ARG A 139 13.58 7.77 13.16
CA ARG A 139 14.78 7.94 12.33
C ARG A 139 16.06 7.73 13.14
N ASP A 140 16.14 8.32 14.33
CA ASP A 140 17.27 8.09 15.23
C ASP A 140 17.41 6.61 15.60
N SER A 141 16.31 5.90 15.89
CA SER A 141 16.35 4.47 16.17
C SER A 141 16.79 3.59 14.97
N VAL A 142 16.44 4.00 13.74
CA VAL A 142 16.90 3.34 12.51
C VAL A 142 18.41 3.55 12.29
N ARG A 143 18.89 4.78 12.48
CA ARG A 143 20.32 5.14 12.43
C ARG A 143 21.15 4.40 13.48
N GLU A 144 20.60 4.26 14.70
CA GLU A 144 21.24 3.57 15.82
C GLU A 144 21.20 2.04 15.68
N THR A 145 20.56 1.51 14.64
CA THR A 145 20.45 0.07 14.39
C THR A 145 20.96 -0.30 13.00
N TRP A 146 20.07 -0.55 12.04
CA TRP A 146 20.43 -1.21 10.78
C TRP A 146 20.92 -0.27 9.69
N MET A 147 20.72 1.05 9.82
CA MET A 147 21.13 2.02 8.80
C MET A 147 22.53 2.57 9.12
N PRO A 148 23.54 2.37 8.25
CA PRO A 148 24.85 2.99 8.43
C PRO A 148 24.77 4.53 8.44
N GLN A 149 25.67 5.17 9.17
CA GLN A 149 25.71 6.63 9.34
C GLN A 149 27.03 7.22 8.86
N GLY A 150 27.02 8.51 8.52
CA GLY A 150 28.22 9.29 8.22
C GLY A 150 29.09 8.65 7.13
N GLU A 151 30.38 8.48 7.40
CA GLU A 151 31.32 7.93 6.42
C GLU A 151 30.95 6.50 5.99
N LYS A 152 30.38 5.67 6.87
CA LYS A 152 29.94 4.32 6.50
C LYS A 152 28.79 4.36 5.48
N LEU A 153 27.87 5.32 5.59
CA LEU A 153 26.79 5.50 4.61
C LEU A 153 27.34 5.92 3.25
N LEU A 154 28.32 6.83 3.23
CA LEU A 154 29.00 7.25 2.00
C LEU A 154 29.82 6.10 1.39
N GLN A 155 30.51 5.33 2.22
CA GLN A 155 31.25 4.14 1.79
C GLN A 155 30.32 3.11 1.15
N LEU A 156 29.15 2.86 1.75
CA LEU A 156 28.13 1.96 1.23
C LEU A 156 27.66 2.40 -0.17
N GLU A 157 27.47 3.70 -0.37
CA GLU A 157 27.10 4.25 -1.67
C GLU A 157 28.24 4.13 -2.71
N ARG A 158 29.49 4.37 -2.30
CA ARG A 158 30.65 4.35 -3.22
C ARG A 158 31.06 2.94 -3.61
N GLU A 159 31.14 2.03 -2.64
CA GLU A 159 31.74 0.70 -2.82
C GLU A 159 30.71 -0.35 -3.22
N LYS A 160 29.46 -0.22 -2.72
CA LYS A 160 28.39 -1.17 -3.01
C LYS A 160 27.32 -0.63 -3.96
N GLY A 161 27.34 0.67 -4.27
CA GLY A 161 26.29 1.28 -5.09
C GLY A 161 24.91 1.18 -4.43
N ILE A 162 24.86 1.18 -3.10
CA ILE A 162 23.62 1.12 -2.32
C ILE A 162 23.36 2.52 -1.74
N VAL A 163 22.28 3.15 -2.17
CA VAL A 163 21.81 4.43 -1.63
C VAL A 163 20.71 4.16 -0.61
N VAL A 164 20.82 4.71 0.59
CA VAL A 164 19.76 4.69 1.61
C VAL A 164 19.49 6.12 2.05
N ARG A 165 18.24 6.57 1.95
CA ARG A 165 17.82 7.91 2.37
C ARG A 165 16.46 7.90 3.06
N PHE A 166 16.28 8.75 4.06
CA PHE A 166 14.96 9.08 4.58
C PHE A 166 14.22 9.96 3.59
N MET A 167 13.09 9.49 3.05
CA MET A 167 12.30 10.26 2.10
C MET A 167 11.22 11.08 2.80
N ILE A 168 11.28 12.39 2.60
CA ILE A 168 10.37 13.34 3.24
C ILE A 168 10.03 14.49 2.31
N GLY A 169 8.76 14.85 2.25
CA GLY A 169 8.27 16.03 1.58
C GLY A 169 8.51 17.30 2.39
N HIS A 170 7.77 18.35 2.04
CA HIS A 170 7.76 19.63 2.73
C HIS A 170 6.39 19.89 3.36
N SER A 171 6.31 20.82 4.30
CA SER A 171 5.03 21.23 4.84
C SER A 171 4.24 22.06 3.81
N ALA A 172 2.93 22.21 4.02
CA ALA A 172 2.09 23.04 3.14
C ALA A 172 2.50 24.52 3.17
N THR A 173 3.11 24.97 4.26
CA THR A 173 3.55 26.36 4.43
C THR A 173 5.06 26.46 4.25
N SER A 174 5.50 27.20 3.24
CA SER A 174 6.93 27.40 3.00
C SER A 174 7.65 27.93 4.24
N ASN A 175 8.84 27.36 4.51
CA ASN A 175 9.70 27.72 5.64
C ASN A 175 9.04 27.57 7.04
N SER A 176 8.19 26.54 7.19
CA SER A 176 7.61 26.19 8.49
C SER A 176 8.68 25.79 9.52
N ILE A 177 8.27 25.74 10.80
CA ILE A 177 9.13 25.21 11.87
C ILE A 177 9.47 23.73 11.62
N LEU A 178 8.53 22.98 11.04
CA LEU A 178 8.74 21.57 10.71
C LEU A 178 9.79 21.39 9.62
N ASP A 179 9.76 22.23 8.58
CA ASP A 179 10.76 22.21 7.51
C ASP A 179 12.14 22.56 8.05
N ARG A 180 12.26 23.62 8.86
CA ARG A 180 13.52 24.03 9.48
C ARG A 180 14.10 22.96 10.42
N ALA A 181 13.25 22.20 11.11
CA ALA A 181 13.69 21.08 11.93
C ALA A 181 14.29 19.95 11.09
N ILE A 182 13.71 19.66 9.93
CA ILE A 182 14.27 18.70 8.96
C ILE A 182 15.57 19.22 8.36
N ASP A 183 15.63 20.49 7.98
CA ASP A 183 16.85 21.08 7.40
C ASP A 183 18.02 21.06 8.39
N SER A 184 17.74 21.31 9.69
CA SER A 184 18.74 21.18 10.77
C SER A 184 19.21 19.74 10.97
N GLU A 185 18.31 18.76 10.84
CA GLU A 185 18.67 17.34 10.91
C GLU A 185 19.50 16.90 9.69
N ASP A 186 19.09 17.30 8.48
CA ASP A 186 19.82 16.99 7.25
C ASP A 186 21.21 17.65 7.24
N ALA A 187 21.34 18.85 7.83
CA ALA A 187 22.64 19.48 8.04
C ALA A 187 23.61 18.61 8.85
N GLN A 188 23.09 17.81 9.80
CA GLN A 188 23.89 16.96 10.68
C GLN A 188 24.15 15.58 10.07
N HIS A 189 23.12 14.93 9.51
CA HIS A 189 23.19 13.52 9.12
C HIS A 189 23.39 13.29 7.62
N LYS A 190 23.00 14.24 6.77
CA LYS A 190 23.15 14.18 5.29
C LYS A 190 22.54 12.93 4.67
N ASP A 191 21.41 12.49 5.22
CA ASP A 191 20.77 11.22 4.88
C ASP A 191 19.31 11.36 4.45
N PHE A 192 18.85 12.58 4.11
CA PHE A 192 17.52 12.78 3.54
C PHE A 192 17.50 12.78 2.02
N LEU A 193 16.33 12.42 1.49
CA LEU A 193 15.86 12.72 0.16
C LEU A 193 14.63 13.64 0.29
N ARG A 194 14.80 14.92 -0.05
CA ARG A 194 13.71 15.90 -0.05
C ARG A 194 12.86 15.70 -1.31
N LEU A 195 11.56 15.54 -1.13
CA LEU A 195 10.59 15.32 -2.19
C LEU A 195 9.79 16.60 -2.45
N GLU A 196 9.49 16.87 -3.72
CA GLU A 196 8.50 17.87 -4.14
C GLU A 196 7.09 17.31 -3.88
N HIS A 197 6.72 17.30 -2.61
CA HIS A 197 5.52 16.67 -2.08
C HIS A 197 5.10 17.37 -0.80
N VAL A 198 3.83 17.79 -0.73
CA VAL A 198 3.25 18.30 0.51
C VAL A 198 2.88 17.13 1.41
N GLU A 199 3.51 17.02 2.57
CA GLU A 199 3.19 15.97 3.55
C GLU A 199 1.75 16.12 4.08
N GLY A 200 1.03 15.01 4.14
CA GLY A 200 -0.37 14.96 4.60
C GLY A 200 -0.80 13.56 5.03
N TYR A 201 -1.86 13.49 5.84
CA TYR A 201 -2.33 12.22 6.41
C TYR A 201 -2.80 11.20 5.36
N HIS A 202 -3.35 11.67 4.24
CA HIS A 202 -3.88 10.82 3.15
C HIS A 202 -3.00 10.85 1.89
N GLU A 203 -1.75 11.30 2.00
CA GLU A 203 -0.90 11.59 0.85
C GLU A 203 0.18 10.53 0.59
N LEU A 204 0.15 9.39 1.29
CA LEU A 204 1.17 8.34 1.18
C LEU A 204 1.32 7.77 -0.24
N SER A 205 0.20 7.54 -0.93
CA SER A 205 0.21 7.07 -2.33
C SER A 205 0.83 8.10 -3.27
N ALA A 206 0.58 9.40 -3.03
CA ALA A 206 1.20 10.48 -3.79
C ALA A 206 2.70 10.60 -3.50
N LYS A 207 3.08 10.53 -2.22
CA LYS A 207 4.48 10.53 -1.78
C LYS A 207 5.28 9.41 -2.42
N THR A 208 4.73 8.20 -2.45
CA THR A 208 5.35 7.03 -3.07
C THR A 208 5.59 7.23 -4.56
N LYS A 209 4.60 7.77 -5.29
CA LYS A 209 4.80 8.14 -6.70
C LYS A 209 5.92 9.16 -6.86
N THR A 210 5.91 10.24 -6.07
CA THR A 210 6.96 11.25 -6.11
C THR A 210 8.33 10.66 -5.79
N PHE A 211 8.43 9.77 -4.81
CA PHE A 211 9.69 9.08 -4.49
C PHE A 211 10.26 8.33 -5.68
N PHE A 212 9.49 7.46 -6.33
CA PHE A 212 9.99 6.70 -7.47
C PHE A 212 10.38 7.62 -8.64
N SER A 213 9.58 8.64 -8.95
CA SER A 213 9.92 9.65 -9.96
C SER A 213 11.24 10.36 -9.65
N THR A 214 11.39 10.88 -8.42
CA THR A 214 12.60 11.59 -7.99
C THR A 214 13.82 10.67 -7.97
N ALA A 215 13.68 9.45 -7.45
CA ALA A 215 14.79 8.50 -7.36
C ALA A 215 15.28 8.08 -8.76
N VAL A 216 14.37 7.81 -9.70
CA VAL A 216 14.72 7.50 -11.09
C VAL A 216 15.38 8.70 -11.77
N ALA A 217 14.94 9.93 -11.51
CA ALA A 217 15.58 11.11 -12.07
C ALA A 217 17.01 11.33 -11.55
N MET A 218 17.30 10.93 -10.30
CA MET A 218 18.60 11.15 -9.67
C MET A 218 19.61 10.02 -9.91
N TRP A 219 19.16 8.76 -9.91
CA TRP A 219 20.02 7.57 -9.99
C TRP A 219 19.56 6.61 -11.08
N ASP A 220 20.51 5.94 -11.72
CA ASP A 220 20.26 4.80 -12.60
C ASP A 220 20.53 3.50 -11.81
N ALA A 221 19.51 2.98 -11.13
CA ALA A 221 19.63 1.82 -10.24
C ALA A 221 18.98 0.57 -10.83
N ASP A 222 19.49 -0.61 -10.50
CA ASP A 222 18.84 -1.88 -10.89
C ASP A 222 17.54 -2.09 -10.11
N PHE A 223 17.52 -1.69 -8.83
CA PHE A 223 16.33 -1.74 -7.96
C PHE A 223 16.06 -0.44 -7.21
N TYR A 224 14.78 -0.14 -7.01
CA TYR A 224 14.28 0.94 -6.17
C TYR A 224 13.38 0.35 -5.09
N ILE A 225 13.65 0.71 -3.83
CA ILE A 225 13.04 0.10 -2.65
C ILE A 225 12.34 1.18 -1.84
N LYS A 226 11.13 0.87 -1.38
CA LYS A 226 10.45 1.63 -0.34
C LYS A 226 10.40 0.79 0.93
N VAL A 227 10.65 1.41 2.07
CA VAL A 227 10.51 0.80 3.40
C VAL A 227 9.92 1.80 4.38
N ASP A 228 9.16 1.36 5.38
CA ASP A 228 8.65 2.23 6.45
C ASP A 228 9.68 2.43 7.58
N ASP A 229 9.62 3.58 8.27
CA ASP A 229 10.56 3.95 9.35
C ASP A 229 10.38 3.18 10.67
N ASP A 230 9.43 2.25 10.73
CA ASP A 230 9.20 1.33 11.84
C ASP A 230 9.42 -0.13 11.46
N VAL A 231 10.29 -0.41 10.48
CA VAL A 231 10.68 -1.75 10.06
C VAL A 231 12.16 -2.01 10.35
N HIS A 232 12.50 -3.20 10.82
CA HIS A 232 13.90 -3.66 10.90
C HIS A 232 14.28 -4.35 9.60
N VAL A 233 15.43 -4.00 9.03
CA VAL A 233 15.93 -4.53 7.76
C VAL A 233 17.33 -5.09 7.93
N ASN A 234 17.58 -6.24 7.31
CA ASN A 234 18.91 -6.80 7.12
C ASN A 234 19.37 -6.47 5.68
N LEU A 235 20.24 -5.47 5.55
CA LEU A 235 20.62 -4.86 4.26
C LEU A 235 21.42 -5.82 3.36
N GLY A 236 22.33 -6.62 3.91
CA GLY A 236 23.09 -7.63 3.19
C GLY A 236 22.21 -8.77 2.68
N MET A 237 21.25 -9.22 3.49
CA MET A 237 20.23 -10.19 3.06
C MET A 237 19.33 -9.63 1.96
N LEU A 238 18.88 -8.38 2.08
CA LEU A 238 18.13 -7.69 1.02
C LEU A 238 18.96 -7.64 -0.27
N ALA A 239 20.19 -7.13 -0.19
CA ALA A 239 21.07 -6.94 -1.33
C ALA A 239 21.36 -8.26 -2.06
N THR A 240 21.71 -9.31 -1.30
CA THR A 240 21.96 -10.66 -1.83
C THR A 240 20.72 -11.23 -2.53
N THR A 241 19.53 -10.98 -1.99
CA THR A 241 18.27 -11.45 -2.57
C THR A 241 17.97 -10.73 -3.88
N LEU A 242 18.08 -9.39 -3.91
CA LEU A 242 17.84 -8.61 -5.12
C LEU A 242 18.87 -8.93 -6.22
N ALA A 243 20.13 -9.22 -5.87
CA ALA A 243 21.16 -9.58 -6.83
C ALA A 243 20.79 -10.84 -7.65
N ARG A 244 20.10 -11.80 -7.04
CA ARG A 244 19.59 -13.02 -7.72
C ARG A 244 18.50 -12.72 -8.75
N HIS A 245 17.86 -11.56 -8.67
CA HIS A 245 16.79 -11.15 -9.56
C HIS A 245 17.22 -10.08 -10.55
N ARG A 246 18.50 -9.66 -10.53
CA ARG A 246 19.04 -8.57 -11.36
C ARG A 246 18.88 -8.79 -12.88
N SER A 247 18.90 -10.03 -13.33
CA SER A 247 18.74 -10.38 -14.76
C SER A 247 17.29 -10.54 -15.21
N LYS A 248 16.33 -10.54 -14.29
CA LYS A 248 14.90 -10.68 -14.63
C LYS A 248 14.32 -9.31 -15.02
N PRO A 249 13.59 -9.21 -16.14
CA PRO A 249 12.89 -7.98 -16.49
C PRO A 249 11.68 -7.76 -15.56
N ARG A 250 11.32 -6.49 -15.32
CA ARG A 250 10.05 -6.10 -14.67
C ARG A 250 9.72 -6.87 -13.37
N VAL A 251 10.67 -6.91 -12.45
CA VAL A 251 10.49 -7.54 -11.12
C VAL A 251 9.77 -6.60 -10.16
N TYR A 252 8.73 -7.13 -9.52
CA TYR A 252 8.09 -6.59 -8.32
C TYR A 252 8.20 -7.63 -7.20
N ILE A 253 9.03 -7.36 -6.21
CA ILE A 253 9.32 -8.29 -5.11
C ILE A 253 8.91 -7.70 -3.77
N GLY A 254 8.31 -8.56 -2.94
CA GLY A 254 7.87 -8.24 -1.59
C GLY A 254 7.14 -9.41 -0.98
N CYS A 255 6.60 -9.22 0.21
CA CYS A 255 5.69 -10.20 0.79
C CYS A 255 4.29 -10.03 0.20
N MET A 256 3.94 -10.89 -0.75
CA MET A 256 2.71 -10.74 -1.55
C MET A 256 1.49 -11.15 -0.74
N LYS A 257 0.47 -10.29 -0.75
CA LYS A 257 -0.79 -10.47 -0.05
C LYS A 257 -1.99 -10.10 -0.93
N SER A 258 -3.15 -10.58 -0.51
CA SER A 258 -4.46 -10.16 -1.02
C SER A 258 -5.43 -10.32 0.15
N GLY A 259 -6.26 -9.31 0.37
CA GLY A 259 -7.14 -9.21 1.52
C GLY A 259 -8.47 -8.57 1.13
N PRO A 260 -9.46 -8.60 2.04
CA PRO A 260 -10.77 -8.01 1.78
C PRO A 260 -10.63 -6.53 1.43
N VAL A 261 -11.43 -6.07 0.47
CA VAL A 261 -11.55 -4.64 0.18
C VAL A 261 -12.18 -3.96 1.40
N LEU A 262 -11.58 -2.85 1.83
CA LEU A 262 -11.98 -2.15 3.06
C LEU A 262 -13.13 -1.17 2.77
N SER A 263 -14.33 -1.70 2.51
CA SER A 263 -15.52 -0.92 2.12
C SER A 263 -16.26 -0.24 3.28
N SER A 264 -15.97 -0.61 4.53
CA SER A 264 -16.64 -0.04 5.71
C SER A 264 -16.06 1.32 6.10
N LYS A 265 -16.91 2.35 6.27
CA LYS A 265 -16.47 3.70 6.66
C LYS A 265 -15.81 3.78 8.04
N ASN A 266 -15.98 2.77 8.88
CA ASN A 266 -15.49 2.76 10.26
C ASN A 266 -14.07 2.20 10.39
N VAL A 267 -13.45 1.71 9.30
CA VAL A 267 -12.07 1.24 9.35
C VAL A 267 -11.10 2.33 8.93
N LYS A 268 -9.93 2.37 9.57
CA LYS A 268 -8.88 3.40 9.39
C LYS A 268 -8.52 3.63 7.92
N TYR A 269 -8.49 2.57 7.13
CA TYR A 269 -8.08 2.57 5.73
C TYR A 269 -9.25 2.28 4.79
N HIS A 270 -10.44 2.80 5.12
CA HIS A 270 -11.61 2.74 4.27
C HIS A 270 -11.27 3.22 2.86
N GLU A 271 -11.61 2.41 1.86
CA GLU A 271 -11.42 2.73 0.45
C GLU A 271 -12.70 3.34 -0.12
N PRO A 272 -12.77 4.68 -0.34
CA PRO A 272 -13.99 5.33 -0.82
C PRO A 272 -14.46 4.82 -2.18
N GLU A 273 -13.53 4.32 -3.00
CA GLU A 273 -13.79 3.79 -4.33
C GLU A 273 -13.81 2.27 -4.34
N TYR A 274 -14.20 1.64 -3.23
CA TYR A 274 -14.22 0.18 -3.06
C TYR A 274 -14.99 -0.56 -4.17
N TRP A 275 -16.02 0.09 -4.74
CA TRP A 275 -16.84 -0.43 -5.82
C TRP A 275 -16.05 -0.72 -7.11
N LYS A 276 -14.88 -0.09 -7.31
CA LYS A 276 -13.98 -0.37 -8.45
C LYS A 276 -13.31 -1.75 -8.36
N PHE A 277 -13.29 -2.37 -7.19
CA PHE A 277 -12.75 -3.72 -6.99
C PHE A 277 -13.80 -4.82 -7.20
N GLY A 278 -14.98 -4.46 -7.71
CA GLY A 278 -16.07 -5.35 -8.05
C GLY A 278 -17.10 -5.48 -6.93
N GLU A 279 -17.60 -6.69 -6.73
CA GLU A 279 -18.75 -6.98 -5.86
C GLU A 279 -18.36 -7.18 -4.39
N GLU A 280 -19.37 -7.23 -3.52
CA GLU A 280 -19.17 -7.53 -2.10
C GLU A 280 -18.49 -8.90 -1.92
N GLY A 281 -17.48 -8.95 -1.04
CA GLY A 281 -16.65 -10.13 -0.83
C GLY A 281 -15.41 -10.21 -1.72
N ASN A 282 -15.29 -9.34 -2.74
CA ASN A 282 -14.06 -9.23 -3.51
C ASN A 282 -12.88 -8.77 -2.66
N LYS A 283 -11.69 -9.14 -3.14
CA LYS A 283 -10.42 -8.84 -2.50
C LYS A 283 -9.64 -7.85 -3.35
N TYR A 284 -8.76 -7.09 -2.72
CA TYR A 284 -7.75 -6.35 -3.45
C TYR A 284 -6.93 -7.32 -4.33
N PHE A 285 -6.52 -6.84 -5.50
CA PHE A 285 -5.57 -7.54 -6.35
C PHE A 285 -4.28 -7.86 -5.58
N ARG A 286 -3.53 -8.85 -6.06
CA ARG A 286 -2.26 -9.25 -5.43
C ARG A 286 -1.30 -8.06 -5.39
N HIS A 287 -0.76 -7.74 -4.23
CA HIS A 287 0.23 -6.67 -4.03
C HIS A 287 1.20 -7.06 -2.90
N ALA A 288 2.41 -6.50 -2.91
CA ALA A 288 3.32 -6.60 -1.78
C ALA A 288 2.80 -5.80 -0.59
N THR A 289 3.14 -6.21 0.62
CA THR A 289 2.81 -5.45 1.83
C THR A 289 3.55 -4.11 1.89
N GLY A 290 2.89 -3.07 2.41
CA GLY A 290 3.44 -1.71 2.42
C GLY A 290 4.73 -1.51 3.22
N GLN A 291 5.05 -2.38 4.18
CA GLN A 291 6.22 -2.21 5.05
C GLN A 291 7.54 -2.19 4.29
N ILE A 292 7.67 -3.04 3.25
CA ILE A 292 8.83 -3.08 2.38
C ILE A 292 8.52 -3.79 1.06
N TYR A 293 8.99 -3.21 -0.05
CA TYR A 293 8.97 -3.84 -1.37
C TYR A 293 10.06 -3.25 -2.26
N ALA A 294 10.46 -3.99 -3.29
CA ALA A 294 11.44 -3.54 -4.28
C ALA A 294 10.90 -3.68 -5.71
N LEU A 295 11.24 -2.70 -6.53
CA LEU A 295 10.87 -2.62 -7.94
C LEU A 295 12.14 -2.59 -8.78
N SER A 296 12.16 -3.38 -9.84
CA SER A 296 13.19 -3.24 -10.89
C SER A 296 13.15 -1.85 -11.53
N ARG A 297 14.26 -1.45 -12.15
CA ARG A 297 14.39 -0.22 -12.92
C ARG A 297 13.20 0.04 -13.84
N ASP A 298 12.81 -0.94 -14.64
CA ASP A 298 11.75 -0.79 -15.65
C ASP A 298 10.40 -0.38 -15.02
N LEU A 299 10.06 -0.95 -13.86
CA LEU A 299 8.81 -0.63 -13.17
C LEU A 299 8.88 0.73 -12.48
N ALA A 300 10.01 1.09 -11.88
CA ALA A 300 10.21 2.41 -11.30
C ALA A 300 10.16 3.51 -12.39
N THR A 301 10.78 3.25 -13.54
CA THR A 301 10.70 4.13 -14.72
C THR A 301 9.27 4.23 -15.25
N TYR A 302 8.52 3.12 -15.29
CA TYR A 302 7.10 3.15 -15.65
C TYR A 302 6.30 4.07 -14.72
N ILE A 303 6.52 4.00 -13.40
CA ILE A 303 5.88 4.92 -12.44
C ILE A 303 6.25 6.37 -12.78
N SER A 304 7.54 6.64 -13.00
CA SER A 304 8.03 7.99 -13.28
C SER A 304 7.39 8.60 -14.53
N ILE A 305 7.27 7.82 -15.60
CA ILE A 305 6.69 8.29 -16.88
C ILE A 305 5.17 8.48 -16.76
N ASN A 306 4.48 7.56 -16.08
CA ASN A 306 3.01 7.53 -16.05
C ASN A 306 2.41 8.19 -14.80
N GLN A 307 3.23 8.80 -13.93
CA GLN A 307 2.82 9.38 -12.65
C GLN A 307 1.49 10.17 -12.68
N PRO A 308 1.21 11.02 -13.70
CA PRO A 308 -0.02 11.82 -13.74
C PRO A 308 -1.30 10.99 -13.86
N ILE A 309 -1.25 9.83 -14.50
CA ILE A 309 -2.43 8.97 -14.75
C ILE A 309 -2.54 7.81 -13.75
N LEU A 310 -1.50 7.59 -12.93
CA LEU A 310 -1.51 6.53 -11.93
C LEU A 310 -2.48 6.86 -10.80
N HIS A 311 -3.54 6.06 -10.68
CA HIS A 311 -4.59 6.27 -9.69
C HIS A 311 -4.11 6.06 -8.25
N LYS A 312 -4.63 6.84 -7.29
CA LYS A 312 -4.27 6.75 -5.87
C LYS A 312 -5.46 6.17 -5.09
N TYR A 313 -5.33 4.95 -4.62
CA TYR A 313 -6.24 4.36 -3.64
C TYR A 313 -5.84 4.80 -2.22
N ALA A 314 -6.75 4.60 -1.26
CA ALA A 314 -6.56 4.97 0.14
C ALA A 314 -5.37 4.24 0.80
N ASN A 315 -5.10 3.01 0.36
CA ASN A 315 -3.93 2.24 0.77
C ASN A 315 -2.82 2.40 -0.27
N GLU A 316 -1.63 2.76 0.19
CA GLU A 316 -0.45 2.99 -0.66
C GLU A 316 0.01 1.71 -1.37
N ASP A 317 0.07 0.60 -0.64
CA ASP A 317 0.46 -0.71 -1.17
C ASP A 317 -0.55 -1.28 -2.20
N VAL A 318 -1.84 -1.03 -1.98
CA VAL A 318 -2.90 -1.32 -2.96
C VAL A 318 -2.75 -0.46 -4.21
N SER A 319 -2.43 0.83 -4.06
CA SER A 319 -2.17 1.73 -5.19
C SER A 319 -1.05 1.19 -6.07
N LEU A 320 0.09 0.85 -5.44
CA LEU A 320 1.24 0.29 -6.14
C LEU A 320 0.88 -0.98 -6.91
N GLY A 321 0.20 -1.95 -6.26
CA GLY A 321 -0.22 -3.18 -6.93
C GLY A 321 -1.15 -2.95 -8.11
N ALA A 322 -2.06 -1.98 -8.01
CA ALA A 322 -2.98 -1.64 -9.08
C ALA A 322 -2.28 -1.03 -10.30
N TRP A 323 -1.14 -0.35 -10.13
CA TRP A 323 -0.38 0.21 -11.27
C TRP A 323 0.24 -0.88 -12.16
N PHE A 324 0.43 -2.08 -11.62
CA PHE A 324 1.14 -3.17 -12.29
C PHE A 324 0.25 -4.31 -12.77
N ILE A 325 -1.02 -4.35 -12.37
CA ILE A 325 -1.92 -5.48 -12.68
C ILE A 325 -2.15 -5.69 -14.19
N GLY A 326 -2.08 -4.62 -14.98
CA GLY A 326 -2.21 -4.67 -16.44
C GLY A 326 -0.89 -4.85 -17.20
N LEU A 327 0.23 -5.00 -16.49
CA LEU A 327 1.56 -5.13 -17.08
C LEU A 327 2.08 -6.56 -16.94
N GLU A 328 3.01 -6.95 -17.82
CA GLU A 328 3.71 -8.23 -17.73
C GLU A 328 4.82 -8.17 -16.66
N VAL A 329 4.41 -8.16 -15.39
CA VAL A 329 5.29 -8.06 -14.21
C VAL A 329 5.54 -9.43 -13.59
N GLU A 330 6.81 -9.72 -13.29
CA GLU A 330 7.21 -10.84 -12.44
C GLU A 330 6.95 -10.49 -10.97
N HIS A 331 5.87 -11.02 -10.40
CA HIS A 331 5.55 -10.88 -8.98
C HIS A 331 6.29 -11.96 -8.18
N ILE A 332 7.23 -11.55 -7.32
CA ILE A 332 7.98 -12.45 -6.45
C ILE A 332 7.45 -12.33 -5.02
N ASP A 333 6.85 -13.41 -4.52
CA ASP A 333 6.41 -13.54 -3.12
C ASP A 333 7.56 -14.03 -2.25
N ASP A 334 8.28 -13.10 -1.62
CA ASP A 334 9.35 -13.41 -0.67
C ASP A 334 8.88 -13.22 0.77
N ARG A 335 8.65 -14.34 1.46
CA ARG A 335 8.19 -14.38 2.85
C ARG A 335 9.26 -13.97 3.87
N ASN A 336 10.52 -13.84 3.46
CA ASN A 336 11.58 -13.28 4.31
C ASN A 336 11.47 -11.76 4.43
N MET A 337 10.67 -11.09 3.58
CA MET A 337 10.39 -9.66 3.66
C MET A 337 9.24 -9.30 4.62
N CYS A 338 8.69 -10.26 5.36
CA CYS A 338 7.59 -10.03 6.31
C CYS A 338 7.62 -10.98 7.51
N CYS A 339 8.79 -11.21 8.08
CA CYS A 339 8.90 -11.97 9.31
C CYS A 339 8.29 -11.20 10.49
N GLY A 340 7.77 -11.95 11.46
CA GLY A 340 7.43 -11.39 12.77
C GLY A 340 8.68 -10.96 13.52
N THR A 341 8.53 -9.97 14.41
CA THR A 341 9.58 -9.66 15.40
C THR A 341 9.81 -10.86 16.36
N PRO A 342 10.81 -10.83 17.25
CA PRO A 342 11.12 -11.97 18.10
C PRO A 342 9.87 -12.49 18.86
N PRO A 343 9.69 -13.82 18.92
CA PRO A 343 10.71 -14.84 18.62
C PRO A 343 10.79 -15.31 17.15
N ASP A 344 9.90 -14.87 16.25
CA ASP A 344 9.81 -15.44 14.89
C ASP A 344 11.09 -15.23 14.06
N CYS A 345 11.53 -13.98 13.87
CA CYS A 345 12.75 -13.69 13.12
C CYS A 345 14.01 -14.33 13.73
N GLU A 346 14.05 -14.52 15.05
CA GLU A 346 15.19 -15.13 15.76
C GLU A 346 15.25 -16.63 15.48
N TRP A 347 14.12 -17.34 15.59
CA TRP A 347 14.05 -18.77 15.26
C TRP A 347 14.35 -19.03 13.78
N LYS A 348 13.86 -18.16 12.88
CA LYS A 348 14.17 -18.24 11.46
C LYS A 348 15.66 -18.06 11.19
N ALA A 349 16.30 -17.07 11.84
CA ALA A 349 17.75 -16.87 11.74
C ALA A 349 18.54 -18.09 12.26
N GLN A 350 18.15 -18.66 13.40
CA GLN A 350 18.77 -19.89 13.95
C GLN A 350 18.64 -21.10 13.02
N ALA A 351 17.56 -21.17 12.24
CA ALA A 351 17.34 -22.19 11.22
C ALA A 351 18.07 -21.90 9.88
N GLY A 352 18.89 -20.85 9.80
CA GLY A 352 19.59 -20.45 8.58
C GLY A 352 18.74 -19.66 7.57
N ASN A 353 17.52 -19.30 7.93
CA ASN A 353 16.59 -18.52 7.11
C ASN A 353 16.52 -17.08 7.63
N VAL A 354 17.63 -16.35 7.55
CA VAL A 354 17.69 -14.96 8.03
C VAL A 354 16.68 -14.11 7.26
N CYS A 355 15.84 -13.38 8.00
CA CYS A 355 14.82 -12.51 7.44
C CYS A 355 15.44 -11.28 6.77
N ILE A 356 14.84 -10.82 5.68
CA ILE A 356 15.16 -9.54 5.04
C ILE A 356 14.56 -8.39 5.85
N ALA A 357 13.31 -8.56 6.31
CA ALA A 357 12.63 -7.56 7.11
C ALA A 357 11.77 -8.20 8.21
N SER A 358 11.70 -7.51 9.35
CA SER A 358 10.97 -7.95 10.53
C SER A 358 10.05 -6.83 11.06
N PHE A 359 8.77 -7.13 11.26
CA PHE A 359 7.77 -6.20 11.80
C PHE A 359 6.54 -6.94 12.36
N ASP A 360 5.66 -6.22 13.06
CA ASP A 360 4.44 -6.77 13.67
C ASP A 360 3.19 -6.40 12.84
N TRP A 361 2.41 -7.41 12.46
CA TRP A 361 1.15 -7.20 11.74
C TRP A 361 0.11 -6.40 12.54
N SER A 362 0.14 -6.50 13.87
CA SER A 362 -0.84 -5.87 14.77
C SER A 362 -0.81 -4.34 14.75
N CYS A 363 0.36 -3.75 14.47
CA CYS A 363 0.54 -2.30 14.35
C CYS A 363 1.04 -1.86 12.97
N SER A 364 1.11 -2.79 12.00
CA SER A 364 1.57 -2.52 10.62
C SER A 364 3.00 -1.95 10.55
N GLY A 365 3.88 -2.46 11.42
CA GLY A 365 5.25 -1.99 11.68
C GLY A 365 5.75 -2.63 12.97
N ILE A 366 6.90 -2.26 13.52
CA ILE A 366 7.33 -2.71 14.85
C ILE A 366 6.55 -1.93 15.91
N CYS A 367 5.86 -2.63 16.81
CA CYS A 367 5.06 -1.94 17.81
C CYS A 367 5.96 -1.26 18.85
N LYS A 368 5.73 0.03 19.10
CA LYS A 368 6.65 0.86 19.91
C LYS A 368 8.08 0.82 19.33
N SER A 369 8.18 1.12 18.03
CA SER A 369 9.41 0.95 17.24
C SER A 369 10.62 1.70 17.81
N VAL A 370 10.41 2.90 18.35
CA VAL A 370 11.48 3.72 18.95
C VAL A 370 12.25 2.93 20.00
N GLU A 371 11.56 2.16 20.85
CA GLU A 371 12.17 1.36 21.90
C GLU A 371 12.54 -0.04 21.42
N LYS A 372 11.65 -0.68 20.64
CA LYS A 372 11.77 -2.11 20.32
C LYS A 372 12.73 -2.44 19.19
N ILE A 373 12.96 -1.54 18.24
CA ILE A 373 13.77 -1.86 17.06
C ILE A 373 15.20 -2.27 17.44
N LYS A 374 15.74 -1.72 18.54
CA LYS A 374 17.04 -2.11 19.10
C LYS A 374 17.06 -3.57 19.57
N ASP A 375 15.99 -4.02 20.24
CA ASP A 375 15.88 -5.42 20.66
C ASP A 375 15.74 -6.36 19.47
N VAL A 376 14.90 -5.97 18.49
CA VAL A 376 14.73 -6.72 17.24
C VAL A 376 16.06 -6.82 16.51
N HIS A 377 16.78 -5.71 16.32
CA HIS A 377 18.07 -5.68 15.64
C HIS A 377 19.12 -6.53 16.37
N ARG A 378 19.17 -6.48 17.71
CA ARG A 378 20.10 -7.31 18.48
C ARG A 378 19.87 -8.81 18.32
N ARG A 379 18.62 -9.24 18.14
CA ARG A 379 18.24 -10.68 18.10
C ARG A 379 18.09 -11.24 16.68
N CYS A 380 17.73 -10.38 15.73
CA CYS A 380 17.41 -10.77 14.35
C CYS A 380 18.28 -10.06 13.31
N GLY A 381 19.16 -9.16 13.74
CA GLY A 381 20.12 -8.48 12.88
C GLY A 381 21.11 -9.47 12.27
N GLU A 382 21.42 -9.23 11.01
CA GLU A 382 22.64 -9.77 10.40
C GLU A 382 23.88 -9.15 11.05
N GLY A 383 25.04 -9.80 10.90
CA GLY A 383 26.30 -9.24 11.41
C GLY A 383 26.73 -7.99 10.63
N ASP A 384 27.47 -7.08 11.27
CA ASP A 384 27.92 -5.80 10.69
C ASP A 384 28.66 -5.93 9.35
N ALA A 385 29.30 -7.08 9.10
CA ALA A 385 30.02 -7.39 7.87
C ALA A 385 29.10 -7.82 6.71
N ALA A 386 27.85 -8.23 6.98
CA ALA A 386 26.99 -8.90 6.02
C ALA A 386 26.70 -8.07 4.75
N VAL A 387 26.44 -6.76 4.90
CA VAL A 387 26.23 -5.87 3.76
C VAL A 387 27.51 -5.63 2.95
N TRP A 388 28.68 -5.73 3.59
CA TRP A 388 29.98 -5.56 2.95
C TRP A 388 30.46 -6.84 2.26
N ASP A 389 30.04 -7.99 2.74
CA ASP A 389 30.37 -9.29 2.15
C ASP A 389 29.35 -9.73 1.09
N ALA A 390 28.21 -9.04 0.99
CA ALA A 390 27.21 -9.30 -0.03
C ALA A 390 27.80 -9.19 -1.44
N LEU A 391 27.63 -10.27 -2.22
CA LEU A 391 28.00 -10.37 -3.63
C LEU A 391 26.86 -9.80 -4.47
N ILE A 392 27.06 -8.61 -5.05
CA ILE A 392 26.05 -7.83 -5.78
C ILE A 392 26.48 -7.45 -7.20
#